data_AF-A0A6A7L949-F1
#
_entry.id   AF-A0A6A7L949-F1
#
_cell.length_a   1.000
_cell.length_b   1.000
_cell.length_c   1.000
_cell.angle_alpha   90.00
_cell.angle_beta   90.00
_cell.angle_gamma   90.00
#
_symmetry.space_group_name_H-M   'P 1'
#
loop_
_entity.id
_entity.type
_entity.pdbx_description
1 polymer ?
#
loop_
_entity_poly.entity_id
_entity_poly.type
_entity_poly.pdbx_seq_one_letter_code
_entity_poly.pdbx_strand_id
1 'polypeptide(L)'
;MLSDSAPSTAGSPLRLAIETARRAEAMGLGRAADVAPFDAAGLQRLARRVERAGIARDAARTLANVEAPEPAEVAELLTMMIAALEASPAPVYEWKAVSAVFDSEQLASLLGVSLSSLRRYQTSARPTPDDVAARLHWLALIVGDLAGTYNDIGIRRWFDRRRTALSGKPPASLLQGTWAPEDAGPQRVRALAQSLVSLAGT
;
A
#
# COMPACT_ATOMS: atom_id res chain seq x y z
N MET A 1 24.35 18.95 -35.23
CA MET A 1 24.24 18.72 -33.78
C MET A 1 22.79 18.85 -33.39
N LEU A 2 22.10 17.72 -33.32
CA LEU A 2 20.78 17.58 -32.71
C LEU A 2 20.95 16.42 -31.72
N SER A 3 21.23 16.72 -30.46
CA SER A 3 21.08 15.77 -29.35
C SER A 3 19.57 15.55 -29.19
N ASP A 4 19.06 14.34 -29.41
CA ASP A 4 18.99 13.23 -28.45
C ASP A 4 18.16 13.57 -27.20
N SER A 5 16.94 13.02 -27.17
CA SER A 5 16.20 12.74 -25.94
C SER A 5 15.55 11.37 -26.13
N ALA A 6 16.18 10.34 -25.58
CA ALA A 6 15.62 9.02 -25.44
C ALA A 6 14.21 9.07 -24.81
N PRO A 7 13.30 8.14 -25.13
CA PRO A 7 12.03 8.03 -24.40
C PRO A 7 12.34 7.78 -22.92
N SER A 8 11.91 8.71 -22.07
CA SER A 8 11.98 8.59 -20.61
C SER A 8 11.44 7.22 -20.18
N THR A 9 12.23 6.52 -19.37
CA THR A 9 11.90 5.23 -18.76
C THR A 9 10.83 5.37 -17.66
N ALA A 10 10.14 6.50 -17.60
CA ALA A 10 9.01 6.71 -16.70
C ALA A 10 7.80 5.90 -17.18
N GLY A 11 7.25 5.07 -16.29
CA GLY A 11 6.01 4.34 -16.58
C GLY A 11 4.88 5.29 -16.98
N SER A 12 3.87 4.77 -17.71
CA SER A 12 2.68 5.55 -18.10
C SER A 12 2.09 6.30 -16.90
N PRO A 13 1.89 7.64 -16.97
CA PRO A 13 1.33 8.43 -15.86
C PRO A 13 0.01 7.88 -15.33
N LEU A 14 -0.84 7.35 -16.21
CA LEU A 14 -2.09 6.70 -15.84
C LEU A 14 -1.86 5.47 -14.95
N ARG A 15 -0.88 4.62 -15.32
CA ARG A 15 -0.53 3.43 -14.54
C ARG A 15 0.00 3.83 -13.16
N LEU A 16 0.85 4.85 -13.10
CA LEU A 16 1.38 5.38 -11.84
C LEU A 16 0.27 6.01 -10.96
N ALA A 17 -0.70 6.68 -11.56
CA ALA A 17 -1.84 7.25 -10.85
C ALA A 17 -2.73 6.17 -10.24
N ILE A 18 -3.03 5.11 -11.00
CA ILE A 18 -3.76 3.93 -10.52
C ILE A 18 -3.00 3.29 -9.36
N GLU A 19 -1.69 3.07 -9.51
CA GLU A 19 -0.88 2.45 -8.47
C GLU A 19 -0.86 3.31 -7.19
N THR A 20 -0.63 4.61 -7.33
CA THR A 20 -0.67 5.57 -6.21
C THR A 20 -2.03 5.52 -5.49
N ALA A 21 -3.13 5.51 -6.24
CA ALA A 21 -4.48 5.44 -5.69
C ALA A 21 -4.75 4.12 -4.97
N ARG A 22 -4.27 2.99 -5.51
CA ARG A 22 -4.40 1.67 -4.89
C ARG A 22 -3.60 1.58 -3.59
N ARG A 23 -2.39 2.14 -3.54
CA ARG A 23 -1.60 2.21 -2.29
C ARG A 23 -2.26 3.09 -1.25
N ALA A 24 -2.73 4.27 -1.64
CA ALA A 24 -3.47 5.16 -0.76
C ALA A 24 -4.74 4.49 -0.21
N GLU A 25 -5.50 3.77 -1.05
CA GLU A 25 -6.70 3.02 -0.62
C GLU A 25 -6.37 1.91 0.36
N ALA A 26 -5.31 1.13 0.10
CA ALA A 26 -4.87 0.05 0.97
C ALA A 26 -4.47 0.55 2.37
N MET A 27 -3.92 1.76 2.44
CA MET A 27 -3.60 2.46 3.70
C MET A 27 -4.81 3.15 4.34
N GLY A 28 -5.99 3.12 3.72
CA GLY A 28 -7.21 3.74 4.23
C GLY A 28 -7.35 5.23 3.94
N LEU A 29 -6.59 5.80 3.01
CA LEU A 29 -6.58 7.23 2.65
C LEU A 29 -7.71 7.63 1.67
N GLY A 30 -8.72 6.78 1.53
CA GLY A 30 -9.87 6.97 0.62
C GLY A 30 -9.86 5.98 -0.56
N ARG A 31 -11.01 5.78 -1.22
CA ARG A 31 -11.14 4.80 -2.29
C ARG A 31 -10.56 5.30 -3.61
N ALA A 32 -9.94 4.43 -4.40
CA ALA A 32 -9.44 4.76 -5.73
C ALA A 32 -10.58 5.20 -6.68
N ALA A 33 -11.78 4.62 -6.52
CA ALA A 33 -12.96 4.98 -7.31
C ALA A 33 -13.36 6.46 -7.16
N ASP A 34 -13.11 7.09 -6.00
CA ASP A 34 -13.48 8.49 -5.75
C ASP A 34 -12.55 9.50 -6.46
N VAL A 35 -11.40 9.03 -6.92
CA VAL A 35 -10.41 9.84 -7.65
C VAL A 35 -10.35 9.48 -9.13
N ALA A 36 -11.14 8.50 -9.57
CA ALA A 36 -11.38 8.23 -10.98
C ALA A 36 -12.38 9.26 -11.58
N PRO A 37 -12.29 9.54 -12.89
CA PRO A 37 -11.19 9.20 -13.79
C PRO A 37 -9.89 9.92 -13.38
N PHE A 38 -8.73 9.36 -13.73
CA PHE A 38 -7.41 9.92 -13.39
C PHE A 38 -7.02 11.09 -14.32
N ASP A 39 -7.91 12.07 -14.41
CA ASP A 39 -7.65 13.38 -15.00
C ASP A 39 -6.98 14.32 -13.99
N ALA A 40 -6.68 15.57 -14.40
CA ALA A 40 -6.04 16.55 -13.53
C ALA A 40 -6.78 16.75 -12.19
N ALA A 41 -8.11 16.79 -12.21
CA ALA A 41 -8.92 16.95 -10.99
C ALA A 41 -8.84 15.70 -10.11
N GLY A 42 -8.86 14.50 -10.70
CA GLY A 42 -8.65 13.23 -10.02
C GLY A 42 -7.28 13.16 -9.34
N LEU A 43 -6.22 13.52 -10.06
CA LEU A 43 -4.85 13.59 -9.54
C LEU A 43 -4.72 14.58 -8.38
N GLN A 44 -5.32 15.77 -8.50
CA GLN A 44 -5.34 16.75 -7.40
C GLN A 44 -6.09 16.21 -6.17
N ARG A 45 -7.23 15.52 -6.36
CA ARG A 45 -7.96 14.89 -5.24
C ARG A 45 -7.12 13.81 -4.55
N LEU A 46 -6.43 12.99 -5.33
CA LEU A 46 -5.52 11.96 -4.83
C LEU A 46 -4.36 12.58 -4.04
N ALA A 47 -3.69 13.57 -4.63
CA ALA A 47 -2.56 14.26 -4.01
C ALA A 47 -2.96 14.91 -2.68
N ARG A 48 -4.10 15.60 -2.62
CA ARG A 48 -4.62 16.20 -1.38
C ARG A 48 -4.94 15.16 -0.30
N ARG A 49 -5.33 13.94 -0.66
CA ARG A 49 -5.55 12.85 0.33
C ARG A 49 -4.23 12.43 0.96
N VAL A 50 -3.21 12.21 0.14
CA VAL A 50 -1.87 11.82 0.57
C VAL A 50 -1.22 12.94 1.41
N GLU A 51 -1.34 14.20 0.98
CA GLU A 51 -0.83 15.36 1.73
C GLU A 51 -1.48 15.48 3.11
N ARG A 52 -2.81 15.31 3.22
CA ARG A 52 -3.53 15.37 4.51
C ARG A 52 -3.09 14.29 5.49
N ALA A 53 -2.65 13.14 4.99
CA ALA A 53 -2.05 12.09 5.80
C ALA A 53 -0.62 12.43 6.25
N GLY A 54 -0.06 13.54 5.75
CA GLY A 54 1.30 13.99 6.05
C GLY A 54 2.38 13.27 5.25
N ILE A 55 2.02 12.49 4.24
CA ILE A 55 2.92 11.66 3.42
C ILE A 55 3.26 12.40 2.12
N ALA A 56 4.48 12.24 1.63
CA ALA A 56 4.93 12.82 0.35
C ALA A 56 4.63 14.32 0.18
N ARG A 57 4.67 15.11 1.26
CA ARG A 57 4.06 16.46 1.32
C ARG A 57 4.41 17.36 0.14
N ASP A 58 5.68 17.43 -0.24
CA ASP A 58 6.13 18.34 -1.30
C ASP A 58 5.70 17.87 -2.69
N ALA A 59 5.85 16.57 -2.98
CA ALA A 59 5.39 15.99 -4.24
C ALA A 59 3.85 16.08 -4.36
N ALA A 60 3.13 15.75 -3.30
CA ALA A 60 1.68 15.84 -3.25
C ALA A 60 1.19 17.28 -3.39
N ARG A 61 1.84 18.25 -2.76
CA ARG A 61 1.50 19.68 -2.91
C ARG A 61 1.73 20.16 -4.34
N THR A 62 2.85 19.76 -4.93
CA THR A 62 3.20 20.12 -6.32
C THR A 62 2.16 19.55 -7.29
N LEU A 63 1.78 18.28 -7.13
CA LEU A 63 0.75 17.66 -7.95
C LEU A 63 -0.66 18.24 -7.71
N ALA A 64 -0.92 18.77 -6.51
CA ALA A 64 -2.18 19.41 -6.15
C ALA A 64 -2.29 20.89 -6.58
N ASN A 65 -1.25 21.45 -7.20
CA ASN A 65 -1.21 22.84 -7.64
C ASN A 65 -2.28 23.13 -8.71
N VAL A 66 -2.64 24.41 -8.81
CA VAL A 66 -3.67 24.91 -9.74
C VAL A 66 -3.18 24.82 -11.19
N GLU A 67 -1.92 25.14 -11.43
CA GLU A 67 -1.26 24.91 -12.71
C GLU A 67 -0.82 23.44 -12.78
N ALA A 68 -1.28 22.72 -13.80
CA ALA A 68 -1.02 21.30 -13.94
C ALA A 68 0.45 21.08 -14.37
N PRO A 69 1.21 20.20 -13.69
CA PRO A 69 2.55 19.84 -14.12
C PRO A 69 2.56 19.22 -15.51
N GLU A 70 3.69 19.30 -16.19
CA GLU A 70 3.90 18.61 -17.47
C GLU A 70 3.79 17.08 -17.29
N PRO A 71 3.40 16.30 -18.32
CA PRO A 71 3.16 14.86 -18.16
C PRO A 71 4.36 14.06 -17.63
N ALA A 72 5.59 14.45 -17.97
CA ALA A 72 6.80 13.82 -17.45
C ALA A 72 6.99 14.10 -15.95
N GLU A 73 6.73 15.34 -15.52
CA GLU A 73 6.79 15.74 -14.11
C GLU A 73 5.70 15.04 -13.29
N VAL A 74 4.49 14.88 -13.84
CA VAL A 74 3.43 14.08 -13.21
C VAL A 74 3.91 12.64 -12.93
N ALA A 75 4.59 12.01 -13.88
CA ALA A 75 5.11 10.66 -13.67
C ALA A 75 6.14 10.61 -12.53
N GLU A 76 7.08 11.55 -12.50
CA GLU A 76 8.09 11.64 -11.43
C GLU A 76 7.45 11.88 -10.05
N LEU A 77 6.49 12.82 -9.97
CA LEU A 77 5.75 13.10 -8.74
C LEU A 77 5.00 11.87 -8.23
N LEU A 78 4.32 11.14 -9.13
CA LEU A 78 3.62 9.91 -8.77
C LEU A 78 4.58 8.81 -8.31
N THR A 79 5.74 8.64 -8.97
CA THR A 79 6.78 7.71 -8.51
C THR A 79 7.27 8.05 -7.11
N MET A 80 7.54 9.33 -6.83
CA MET A 80 7.93 9.77 -5.48
C MET A 80 6.82 9.52 -4.46
N MET A 81 5.57 9.76 -4.82
CA MET A 81 4.42 9.48 -3.94
C MET A 81 4.27 7.98 -3.65
N ILE A 82 4.43 7.11 -4.64
CA ILE A 82 4.41 5.65 -4.44
C ILE A 82 5.49 5.24 -3.45
N ALA A 83 6.73 5.67 -3.67
CA ALA A 83 7.85 5.35 -2.78
C ALA A 83 7.60 5.86 -1.34
N ALA A 84 7.07 7.07 -1.20
CA ALA A 84 6.74 7.64 0.10
C ALA A 84 5.60 6.87 0.80
N LEU A 85 4.55 6.48 0.06
CA LEU A 85 3.46 5.66 0.59
C LEU A 85 3.98 4.29 1.04
N GLU A 86 4.94 3.69 0.33
CA GLU A 86 5.54 2.40 0.71
C GLU A 86 6.46 2.46 1.93
N ALA A 87 7.01 3.64 2.24
CA ALA A 87 7.99 3.84 3.30
C ALA A 87 7.39 4.48 4.57
N SER A 88 6.13 4.92 4.54
CA SER A 88 5.53 5.74 5.59
C SER A 88 4.32 5.06 6.24
N PRO A 89 4.53 4.31 7.33
CA PRO A 89 3.43 3.80 8.15
C PRO A 89 2.47 4.91 8.58
N ALA A 90 1.17 4.66 8.44
CA ALA A 90 0.11 5.60 8.77
C ALA A 90 -0.98 4.93 9.64
N PRO A 91 -0.64 4.46 10.85
CA PRO A 91 -1.47 3.52 11.62
C PRO A 91 -2.88 4.05 11.92
N VAL A 92 -3.05 5.36 12.08
CA VAL A 92 -4.36 6.01 12.31
C VAL A 92 -5.36 5.68 11.19
N TYR A 93 -4.90 5.51 9.95
CA TYR A 93 -5.73 5.18 8.81
C TYR A 93 -5.74 3.66 8.54
N GLU A 94 -4.58 3.02 8.68
CA GLU A 94 -4.37 1.61 8.30
C GLU A 94 -5.16 0.64 9.17
N TRP A 95 -5.33 0.93 10.47
CA TRP A 95 -6.08 0.05 11.36
C TRP A 95 -7.47 -0.25 10.81
N LYS A 96 -8.18 0.76 10.34
CA LYS A 96 -9.53 0.60 9.77
C LYS A 96 -9.50 -0.20 8.48
N ALA A 97 -8.56 0.09 7.59
CA ALA A 97 -8.45 -0.56 6.28
C ALA A 97 -8.13 -2.06 6.43
N VAL A 98 -7.11 -2.39 7.22
CA VAL A 98 -6.66 -3.77 7.44
C VAL A 98 -7.70 -4.58 8.23
N SER A 99 -8.35 -3.97 9.22
CA SER A 99 -9.40 -4.63 10.02
C SER A 99 -10.69 -4.91 9.24
N ALA A 100 -10.91 -4.26 8.09
CA ALA A 100 -12.02 -4.62 7.21
C ALA A 100 -11.78 -5.99 6.53
N VAL A 101 -10.51 -6.34 6.32
CA VAL A 101 -10.11 -7.57 5.64
C VAL A 101 -9.91 -8.72 6.62
N PHE A 102 -9.23 -8.53 7.75
CA PHE A 102 -8.94 -9.61 8.68
C PHE A 102 -9.87 -9.60 9.88
N ASP A 103 -10.25 -10.78 10.37
CA ASP A 103 -10.83 -10.87 11.71
C ASP A 103 -9.78 -10.53 12.78
N SER A 104 -10.24 -10.25 14.00
CA SER A 104 -9.36 -9.76 15.07
C SER A 104 -8.34 -10.81 15.55
N GLU A 105 -8.65 -12.11 15.44
CA GLU A 105 -7.74 -13.17 15.87
C GLU A 105 -6.61 -13.36 14.86
N GLN A 106 -6.97 -13.44 13.58
CA GLN A 106 -6.01 -13.52 12.48
C GLN A 106 -5.12 -12.28 12.45
N LEU A 107 -5.68 -11.07 12.59
CA LEU A 107 -4.90 -9.84 12.60
C LEU A 107 -3.96 -9.75 13.81
N ALA A 108 -4.42 -10.14 15.01
CA ALA A 108 -3.58 -10.15 16.20
C ALA A 108 -2.39 -11.11 16.02
N SER A 109 -2.65 -12.30 15.46
CA SER A 109 -1.63 -13.29 15.15
C SER A 109 -0.60 -12.78 14.13
N LEU A 110 -1.06 -12.19 13.02
CA LEU A 110 -0.20 -11.64 11.97
C LEU A 110 0.67 -10.47 12.46
N LEU A 111 0.18 -9.67 13.41
CA LEU A 111 0.93 -8.55 13.98
C LEU A 111 1.84 -8.96 15.15
N GLY A 112 1.72 -10.20 15.63
CA GLY A 112 2.46 -10.68 16.80
C GLY A 112 2.04 -9.97 18.09
N VAL A 113 0.77 -9.61 18.24
CA VAL A 113 0.23 -8.91 19.42
C VAL A 113 -0.92 -9.68 20.06
N SER A 114 -1.22 -9.40 21.34
CA SER A 114 -2.43 -9.94 21.97
C SER A 114 -3.70 -9.27 21.42
N LEU A 115 -4.82 -9.98 21.45
CA LEU A 115 -6.14 -9.44 21.09
C LEU A 115 -6.52 -8.20 21.92
N SER A 116 -6.13 -8.17 23.19
CA SER A 116 -6.33 -7.02 24.07
C SER A 116 -5.53 -5.79 23.63
N SER A 117 -4.28 -5.98 23.20
CA SER A 117 -3.43 -4.91 22.68
C SER A 117 -3.97 -4.39 21.35
N LEU A 118 -4.34 -5.29 20.44
CA LEU A 118 -4.94 -4.95 19.16
C LEU A 118 -6.17 -4.04 19.33
N ARG A 119 -7.10 -4.42 20.23
CA ARG A 119 -8.29 -3.60 20.51
C ARG A 119 -7.94 -2.19 21.01
N ARG A 120 -6.92 -2.06 21.87
CA ARG A 120 -6.48 -0.75 22.38
C ARG A 120 -5.84 0.12 21.30
N TYR A 121 -5.14 -0.47 20.35
CA TYR A 121 -4.57 0.26 19.21
C TYR A 121 -5.66 0.71 18.24
N GLN A 122 -6.61 -0.17 17.89
CA GLN A 122 -7.74 0.14 17.00
C GLN A 122 -8.62 1.28 17.52
N THR A 123 -8.85 1.35 18.84
CA THR A 123 -9.66 2.42 19.45
C THR A 123 -8.87 3.68 19.75
N SER A 124 -7.57 3.73 19.41
CA SER A 124 -6.65 4.81 19.81
C SER A 124 -6.57 5.02 21.33
N ALA A 125 -7.04 4.08 22.15
CA ALA A 125 -6.89 4.09 23.61
C ALA A 125 -5.41 3.90 24.03
N ARG A 126 -4.54 3.50 23.10
CA ARG A 126 -3.08 3.50 23.25
C ARG A 126 -2.45 3.85 21.90
N PRO A 127 -1.36 4.63 21.85
CA PRO A 127 -0.57 4.80 20.63
C PRO A 127 -0.08 3.44 20.11
N THR A 128 -0.03 3.29 18.80
CA THR A 128 0.50 2.09 18.16
C THR A 128 2.03 2.13 18.26
N PRO A 129 2.70 1.12 18.85
CA PRO A 129 4.15 1.04 18.86
C PRO A 129 4.73 0.97 17.44
N ASP A 130 5.94 1.47 17.25
CA ASP A 130 6.56 1.60 15.92
C ASP A 130 6.71 0.24 15.20
N ASP A 131 7.07 -0.82 15.93
CA ASP A 131 7.19 -2.16 15.36
C ASP A 131 5.83 -2.71 14.91
N VAL A 132 4.77 -2.46 15.68
CA VAL A 132 3.39 -2.83 15.31
C VAL A 132 2.90 -1.98 14.13
N ALA A 133 3.24 -0.69 14.09
CA ALA A 133 2.91 0.19 12.97
C ALA A 133 3.60 -0.26 11.67
N ALA A 134 4.88 -0.64 11.74
CA ALA A 134 5.62 -1.17 10.61
C ALA A 134 5.01 -2.47 10.08
N ARG A 135 4.62 -3.40 10.96
CA ARG A 135 3.92 -4.64 10.57
C ARG A 135 2.54 -4.38 9.98
N LEU A 136 1.76 -3.48 10.59
CA LEU A 136 0.43 -3.11 10.12
C LEU A 136 0.50 -2.49 8.72
N HIS A 137 1.44 -1.57 8.53
CA HIS A 137 1.71 -0.96 7.24
C HIS A 137 2.08 -2.01 6.20
N TRP A 138 2.98 -2.93 6.53
CA TRP A 138 3.38 -4.00 5.62
C TRP A 138 2.21 -4.91 5.21
N LEU A 139 1.32 -5.23 6.15
CA LEU A 139 0.09 -5.97 5.85
C LEU A 139 -0.85 -5.16 4.95
N ALA A 140 -1.00 -3.85 5.19
CA ALA A 140 -1.80 -2.98 4.33
C ALA A 140 -1.30 -3.00 2.88
N LEU A 141 0.02 -2.94 2.68
CA LEU A 141 0.63 -3.03 1.35
C LEU A 141 0.35 -4.38 0.67
N ILE A 142 0.53 -5.50 1.38
CA ILE A 142 0.21 -6.84 0.84
C ILE A 142 -1.27 -6.95 0.46
N VAL A 143 -2.17 -6.44 1.32
CA VAL A 143 -3.61 -6.41 1.03
C VAL A 143 -3.89 -5.61 -0.24
N GLY A 144 -3.26 -4.43 -0.39
CA GLY A 144 -3.41 -3.58 -1.57
C GLY A 144 -2.94 -4.25 -2.87
N ASP A 145 -1.81 -4.96 -2.81
CA ASP A 145 -1.30 -5.77 -3.93
C ASP A 145 -2.36 -6.83 -4.32
N LEU A 146 -2.93 -7.53 -3.34
CA LEU A 146 -3.90 -8.61 -3.59
C LEU A 146 -5.29 -8.14 -4.01
N ALA A 147 -5.72 -6.93 -3.64
CA ALA A 147 -7.09 -6.42 -3.85
C ALA A 147 -7.51 -6.32 -5.33
N GLY A 148 -6.57 -6.28 -6.26
CA GLY A 148 -6.86 -6.29 -7.70
C GLY A 148 -7.23 -7.68 -8.25
N THR A 149 -6.93 -8.75 -7.51
CA THR A 149 -7.14 -10.14 -7.93
C THR A 149 -8.10 -10.88 -7.01
N TYR A 150 -8.20 -10.46 -5.75
CA TYR A 150 -9.00 -11.12 -4.73
C TYR A 150 -9.90 -10.11 -4.00
N ASN A 151 -11.10 -10.56 -3.63
CA ASN A 151 -11.91 -9.88 -2.63
C ASN A 151 -11.39 -10.19 -1.20
N ASP A 152 -11.93 -9.53 -0.17
CA ASP A 152 -11.49 -9.67 1.22
C ASP A 152 -11.47 -11.13 1.72
N ILE A 153 -12.47 -11.94 1.34
CA ILE A 153 -12.52 -13.37 1.68
C ILE A 153 -11.37 -14.12 1.00
N GLY A 154 -11.12 -13.82 -0.26
CA GLY A 154 -10.00 -14.37 -1.03
C GLY A 154 -8.66 -14.00 -0.44
N ILE A 155 -8.49 -12.74 -0.01
CA ILE A 155 -7.29 -12.24 0.66
C ILE A 155 -7.06 -12.99 1.98
N ARG A 156 -8.06 -13.08 2.86
CA ARG A 156 -7.94 -13.86 4.11
C ARG A 156 -7.46 -15.30 3.85
N ARG A 157 -8.13 -15.99 2.93
CA ARG A 157 -7.77 -17.37 2.53
C ARG A 157 -6.40 -17.45 1.86
N TRP A 158 -5.93 -16.38 1.22
CA TRP A 158 -4.64 -16.36 0.55
C TRP A 158 -3.50 -16.53 1.56
N PHE A 159 -3.62 -15.95 2.76
CA PHE A 159 -2.65 -16.04 3.84
C PHE A 159 -2.53 -17.44 4.45
N ASP A 160 -3.59 -18.24 4.41
CA ASP A 160 -3.61 -19.60 4.97
C ASP A 160 -3.25 -20.68 3.94
N ARG A 161 -3.23 -20.35 2.65
CA ARG A 161 -2.95 -21.30 1.57
C ARG A 161 -1.45 -21.48 1.37
N ARG A 162 -0.99 -22.72 1.41
CA ARG A 162 0.39 -23.11 1.07
C ARG A 162 0.77 -22.65 -0.33
N ARG A 163 2.00 -22.12 -0.47
CA ARG A 163 2.53 -21.63 -1.75
C ARG A 163 3.84 -22.33 -2.08
N THR A 164 3.95 -22.87 -3.28
CA THR A 164 5.20 -23.47 -3.78
C THR A 164 6.34 -22.46 -3.79
N ALA A 165 6.06 -21.21 -4.19
CA ALA A 165 6.99 -20.08 -4.13
C ALA A 165 7.50 -19.75 -2.70
N LEU A 166 6.76 -20.17 -1.67
CA LEU A 166 7.12 -20.04 -0.26
C LEU A 166 7.55 -21.39 0.34
N SER A 167 8.11 -22.27 -0.50
CA SER A 167 8.60 -23.60 -0.07
C SER A 167 7.51 -24.46 0.58
N GLY A 168 6.27 -24.34 0.07
CA GLY A 168 5.10 -25.07 0.58
C GLY A 168 4.51 -24.51 1.87
N LYS A 169 5.01 -23.39 2.39
CA LYS A 169 4.48 -22.73 3.59
C LYS A 169 3.33 -21.77 3.24
N PRO A 170 2.35 -21.59 4.14
CA PRO A 170 1.36 -20.53 4.00
C PRO A 170 1.99 -19.16 4.34
N PRO A 171 1.60 -18.06 3.66
CA PRO A 171 2.12 -16.72 3.94
C PRO A 171 2.03 -16.31 5.42
N ALA A 172 0.93 -16.63 6.10
CA ALA A 172 0.76 -16.32 7.52
C ALA A 172 1.87 -16.88 8.40
N SER A 173 2.38 -18.08 8.10
CA SER A 173 3.46 -18.70 8.90
C SER A 173 4.80 -17.98 8.79
N LEU A 174 4.98 -17.12 7.79
CA LEU A 174 6.15 -16.27 7.62
C LEU A 174 5.96 -14.87 8.22
N LEU A 175 4.76 -14.60 8.75
CA LEU A 175 4.32 -13.33 9.35
C LEU A 175 3.76 -13.56 10.76
N GLN A 176 4.36 -14.46 11.52
CA GLN A 176 3.96 -14.78 12.90
C GLN A 176 5.08 -14.46 13.88
N GLY A 177 4.70 -14.08 15.09
CA GLY A 177 5.65 -13.70 16.15
C GLY A 177 6.26 -12.31 15.92
N THR A 178 7.49 -12.11 16.39
CA THR A 178 8.22 -10.83 16.28
C THR A 178 9.04 -10.76 14.99
N TRP A 179 8.36 -10.56 13.86
CA TRP A 179 9.00 -10.30 12.56
C TRP A 179 9.18 -8.80 12.31
N ALA A 180 10.05 -8.44 11.37
CA ALA A 180 10.22 -7.09 10.86
C ALA A 180 10.06 -7.06 9.33
N PRO A 181 9.55 -5.99 8.71
CA PRO A 181 9.34 -5.93 7.26
C PRO A 181 10.56 -6.29 6.42
N GLU A 182 11.76 -5.96 6.88
CA GLU A 182 13.05 -6.25 6.26
C GLU A 182 13.47 -7.73 6.32
N ASP A 183 12.81 -8.55 7.15
CA ASP A 183 13.12 -9.97 7.25
C ASP A 183 12.83 -10.69 5.93
N ALA A 184 13.63 -11.72 5.63
CA ALA A 184 13.52 -12.48 4.39
C ALA A 184 12.13 -13.13 4.20
N GLY A 185 11.43 -13.51 5.28
CA GLY A 185 10.09 -14.08 5.23
C GLY A 185 9.04 -13.09 4.70
N PRO A 186 8.79 -11.98 5.42
CA PRO A 186 7.90 -10.91 4.99
C PRO A 186 8.20 -10.35 3.60
N GLN A 187 9.47 -10.18 3.24
CA GLN A 187 9.89 -9.75 1.90
C GLN A 187 9.44 -10.74 0.81
N ARG A 188 9.63 -12.05 1.02
CA ARG A 188 9.17 -13.08 0.08
C ARG A 188 7.65 -13.12 -0.04
N VAL A 189 6.93 -12.90 1.06
CA VAL A 189 5.45 -12.85 1.04
C VAL A 189 4.97 -11.68 0.18
N ARG A 190 5.53 -10.48 0.38
CA ARG A 190 5.14 -9.30 -0.41
C ARG A 190 5.53 -9.44 -1.88
N ALA A 191 6.74 -9.91 -2.19
CA ALA A 191 7.15 -10.18 -3.56
C ALA A 191 6.19 -11.14 -4.28
N LEU A 192 5.71 -12.18 -3.58
CA LEU A 192 4.70 -13.08 -4.14
C LEU A 192 3.38 -12.35 -4.42
N ALA A 193 2.89 -11.53 -3.49
CA ALA A 193 1.65 -10.76 -3.71
C ALA A 193 1.77 -9.84 -4.93
N GLN A 194 2.87 -9.11 -5.08
CA GLN A 194 3.14 -8.22 -6.22
C GLN A 194 3.22 -8.97 -7.56
N SER A 195 3.79 -10.18 -7.57
CA SER A 195 3.87 -11.00 -8.78
C SER A 195 2.50 -11.36 -9.36
N LEU A 196 1.47 -11.47 -8.51
CA LEU A 196 0.10 -11.81 -8.94
C LEU A 196 -0.59 -10.64 -9.64
N VAL A 197 -0.26 -9.39 -9.26
CA VAL A 197 -0.74 -8.19 -9.95
C VAL A 197 -0.15 -8.11 -11.36
N SER A 198 1.13 -8.42 -11.49
CA SER A 198 1.85 -8.34 -12.77
C SER A 198 1.33 -9.37 -13.80
N LEU A 199 0.88 -10.54 -13.33
CA LEU A 199 0.30 -11.60 -14.17
C LEU A 199 -1.17 -11.33 -14.56
N ALA A 200 -1.91 -10.54 -13.79
CA ALA A 200 -3.28 -10.18 -14.10
C ALA A 200 -3.40 -9.04 -15.14
N GLY A 201 -2.27 -8.38 -15.46
CA GLY A 201 -2.19 -7.27 -16.42
C GLY A 201 -1.59 -7.61 -17.78
N THR A 202 -1.33 -8.89 -18.05
CA THR A 202 -0.96 -9.43 -19.38
C THR A 202 -2.16 -10.10 -20.03
#